data_AF-A0A1Q7PZN1-F1
#
_entry.id   AF-A0A1Q7PZN1-F1
#
_cell.length_a   1.000
_cell.length_b   1.000
_cell.length_c   1.000
_cell.angle_alpha   90.00
_cell.angle_beta   90.00
_cell.angle_gamma   90.00
#
_symmetry.space_group_name_H-M   'P 1'
#
loop_
_entity.id
_entity.type
_entity.pdbx_description
1 polymer ?
#
loop_
_entity_poly.entity_id
_entity_poly.type
_entity_poly.pdbx_seq_one_letter_code
_entity_poly.pdbx_strand_id
1 'polypeptide(L)'
;MCSVEKRLRDAGFVLRRVADEAPHRPGFSVTPAVYTLAGKRLEVFIYPNESALSADIKNIDTVSASPRGAPNPWPTPPTFLRSGNLAAVFLTDNATQAERLTLALTAGAPQR
;
A
#
# COMPACT_ATOMS: atom_id res chain seq x y z
N MET A 1 -16.79 4.81 -0.73
CA MET A 1 -16.19 3.57 -1.26
C MET A 1 -15.04 3.96 -2.16
N CYS A 2 -13.82 3.60 -1.75
CA CYS A 2 -12.59 4.32 -2.10
C CYS A 2 -12.19 4.09 -3.57
N SER A 3 -11.75 5.16 -4.26
CA SER A 3 -11.28 5.08 -5.65
C SER A 3 -10.15 4.06 -5.84
N VAL A 4 -9.39 3.72 -4.79
CA VAL A 4 -8.34 2.70 -4.86
C VAL A 4 -8.90 1.29 -5.01
N GLU A 5 -9.91 0.91 -4.24
CA GLU A 5 -10.52 -0.43 -4.31
C GLU A 5 -11.14 -0.64 -5.70
N LYS A 6 -11.83 0.39 -6.21
CA LYS A 6 -12.41 0.36 -7.56
C LYS A 6 -11.33 0.19 -8.63
N ARG A 7 -10.22 0.94 -8.56
CA ARG A 7 -9.10 0.85 -9.52
C ARG A 7 -8.45 -0.54 -9.52
N LEU A 8 -8.21 -1.09 -8.32
CA LEU A 8 -7.62 -2.42 -8.21
C LEU A 8 -8.58 -3.49 -8.76
N ARG A 9 -9.88 -3.40 -8.48
CA ARG A 9 -10.89 -4.30 -9.07
C ARG A 9 -10.99 -4.16 -10.59
N ASP A 10 -10.90 -2.94 -11.11
CA ASP A 10 -10.94 -2.64 -12.55
C ASP A 10 -9.73 -3.25 -13.29
N ALA A 11 -8.56 -3.22 -12.65
CA ALA A 11 -7.36 -3.91 -13.13
C ALA A 11 -7.41 -5.45 -12.99
N GLY A 12 -8.55 -6.01 -12.57
CA GLY A 12 -8.77 -7.45 -12.44
C GLY A 12 -8.31 -8.06 -11.11
N PHE A 13 -7.96 -7.25 -10.12
CA PHE A 13 -7.61 -7.77 -8.79
C PHE A 13 -8.86 -8.11 -7.97
N VAL A 14 -8.85 -9.29 -7.34
CA VAL A 14 -9.86 -9.69 -6.36
C VAL A 14 -9.38 -9.24 -4.98
N LEU A 15 -9.98 -8.17 -4.46
CA LEU A 15 -9.73 -7.69 -3.10
C LEU A 15 -10.76 -8.27 -2.13
N ARG A 16 -10.26 -8.78 -1.01
CA ARG A 16 -11.09 -9.06 0.17
C ARG A 16 -10.61 -8.18 1.31
N ARG A 17 -11.49 -7.35 1.85
CA ARG A 17 -11.17 -6.58 3.04
C ARG A 17 -11.04 -7.52 4.22
N VAL A 18 -9.96 -7.40 4.96
CA VAL A 18 -9.80 -8.09 6.24
C VAL A 18 -10.49 -7.21 7.28
N ALA A 19 -11.49 -7.76 7.96
CA ALA A 19 -12.30 -7.02 8.93
C ALA A 19 -11.61 -6.84 10.29
N ASP A 20 -10.52 -7.57 10.53
CA ASP A 20 -9.70 -7.40 11.73
C ASP A 20 -9.16 -5.98 11.87
N GLU A 21 -9.03 -5.56 13.12
CA GLU A 21 -8.42 -4.29 13.48
C GLU A 21 -6.98 -4.28 12.98
N ALA A 22 -6.72 -3.42 11.99
CA ALA A 22 -5.40 -3.31 11.40
C ALA A 22 -4.45 -2.69 12.44
N PRO A 23 -3.34 -3.34 12.77
CA PRO A 23 -2.41 -2.79 13.76
C PRO A 23 -1.81 -1.49 13.24
N HIS A 24 -1.67 -0.51 14.13
CA HIS A 24 -0.93 0.70 13.85
C HIS A 24 0.52 0.33 13.47
N ARG A 25 1.02 0.90 12.37
CA ARG A 25 2.37 0.60 11.87
C ARG A 25 3.33 1.71 12.29
N PRO A 26 4.46 1.39 12.93
CA PRO A 26 5.43 2.41 13.33
C PRO A 26 5.90 3.20 12.10
N GLY A 27 5.95 4.53 12.23
CA GLY A 27 6.30 5.46 11.14
C GLY A 27 5.16 5.84 10.20
N PHE A 28 3.98 5.25 10.35
CA PHE A 28 2.77 5.66 9.63
C PHE A 28 1.79 6.29 10.62
N SER A 29 1.43 7.55 10.40
CA SER A 29 0.52 8.31 11.26
C SER A 29 -0.94 7.89 11.11
N VAL A 30 -1.26 7.04 10.12
CA VAL A 30 -2.62 6.58 9.82
C VAL A 30 -2.74 5.07 9.96
N THR A 31 -3.92 4.62 10.39
CA THR A 31 -4.24 3.19 10.44
C THR A 31 -4.45 2.65 9.02
N PRO A 32 -3.79 1.55 8.62
CA PRO A 32 -3.99 0.98 7.30
C PRO A 32 -5.35 0.29 7.17
N ALA A 33 -5.90 0.30 5.96
CA ALA A 33 -6.91 -0.66 5.57
C ALA A 33 -6.21 -1.93 5.05
N VAL A 34 -6.49 -3.07 5.67
CA VAL A 34 -5.88 -4.36 5.30
C VAL A 34 -6.79 -5.09 4.34
N TYR A 35 -6.21 -5.53 3.23
CA TYR A 35 -6.85 -6.32 2.20
C TYR A 35 -6.04 -7.58 1.92
N THR A 36 -6.72 -8.62 1.45
CA THR A 36 -6.12 -9.78 0.83
C THR A 36 -6.33 -9.70 -0.67
N LEU A 37 -5.24 -9.80 -1.43
CA LEU A 37 -5.20 -9.76 -2.88
C LEU A 37 -4.53 -11.05 -3.37
N ALA A 38 -5.28 -11.92 -4.05
CA ALA A 38 -4.80 -13.24 -4.49
C ALA A 38 -4.11 -14.08 -3.39
N GLY A 39 -4.62 -14.00 -2.15
CA GLY A 39 -4.04 -14.69 -0.98
C GLY A 39 -2.83 -13.98 -0.34
N LYS A 40 -2.37 -12.86 -0.90
CA LYS A 40 -1.28 -12.04 -0.35
C LYS A 40 -1.84 -10.82 0.38
N ARG A 41 -1.10 -10.31 1.36
CA ARG A 41 -1.54 -9.18 2.20
C ARG A 41 -1.18 -7.85 1.55
N LEU A 42 -2.16 -6.96 1.46
CA LEU A 42 -2.02 -5.59 0.97
C LEU A 42 -2.49 -4.65 2.10
N GLU A 43 -1.61 -3.77 2.54
CA GLU A 43 -1.96 -2.70 3.49
C GLU A 43 -2.01 -1.36 2.76
N VAL A 44 -3.13 -0.65 2.88
CA VAL A 44 -3.35 0.64 2.21
C VAL A 44 -3.50 1.73 3.24
N PHE A 45 -2.62 2.72 3.17
CA PHE A 45 -2.57 3.89 4.05
C PHE A 45 -3.12 5.08 3.27
N ILE A 46 -4.27 5.61 3.71
CA ILE A 46 -4.90 6.78 3.09
C ILE A 46 -4.69 7.98 4.01
N TYR A 47 -3.94 8.96 3.54
CA TYR A 47 -3.66 10.19 4.28
C TYR A 47 -4.70 11.27 3.96
N PRO A 48 -4.89 12.27 4.83
CA PRO A 48 -5.77 13.39 4.53
C PRO A 48 -5.32 14.18 3.29
N ASN A 49 -4.01 14.24 3.02
CA ASN A 49 -3.42 14.92 1.87
C ASN A 49 -2.03 14.35 1.53
N GLU A 50 -1.49 14.72 0.37
CA GLU A 50 -0.17 14.28 -0.11
C GLU A 50 0.99 14.81 0.73
N SER A 51 0.85 16.00 1.35
CA SER A 51 1.87 16.56 2.22
C SER A 51 2.06 15.74 3.50
N ALA A 52 0.97 15.24 4.09
CA ALA A 52 1.01 14.36 5.26
C ALA A 52 1.66 13.02 4.91
N LEU A 53 1.32 12.43 3.76
CA LEU A 53 2.01 11.24 3.25
C LEU A 53 3.52 11.51 3.08
N SER A 54 3.87 12.63 2.46
CA SER A 54 5.25 12.99 2.19
C SER A 54 6.05 13.24 3.47
N ALA A 55 5.43 13.78 4.52
CA ALA A 55 6.06 13.96 5.82
C ALA A 55 6.43 12.62 6.47
N ASP A 56 5.52 11.63 6.42
CA ASP A 56 5.78 10.30 6.96
C ASP A 56 6.81 9.54 6.12
N ILE A 57 6.64 9.53 4.78
CA ILE A 57 7.55 8.81 3.88
C ILE A 57 9.00 9.30 4.00
N LYS A 58 9.25 10.56 4.35
CA LYS A 58 10.62 11.07 4.60
C LYS A 58 11.38 10.24 5.63
N ASN A 59 10.67 9.68 6.61
CA ASN A 59 11.24 8.86 7.67
C ASN A 59 11.08 7.36 7.40
N ILE A 60 10.43 6.98 6.30
CA ILE A 60 10.26 5.60 5.86
C ILE A 60 11.37 5.24 4.86
N ASP A 61 11.92 4.05 5.04
CA ASP A 61 12.70 3.35 4.02
C ASP A 61 11.71 2.63 3.09
N THR A 62 11.65 3.05 1.83
CA THR A 62 10.68 2.52 0.86
C THR A 62 11.02 1.11 0.38
N VAL A 63 12.22 0.60 0.67
CA VAL A 63 12.63 -0.77 0.33
C VAL A 63 12.08 -1.76 1.36
N SER A 64 12.17 -1.41 2.63
CA SER A 64 11.65 -2.19 3.76
C SER A 64 10.24 -1.77 4.19
N ALA A 65 9.65 -0.75 3.55
CA ALA A 65 8.35 -0.19 3.88
C ALA A 65 8.18 0.08 5.40
N SER A 66 9.23 0.59 6.03
CA SER A 66 9.36 0.70 7.50
C SER A 66 10.17 1.92 7.90
N PRO A 67 10.12 2.38 9.16
CA PRO A 67 10.97 3.49 9.62
C PRO A 67 12.45 3.22 9.35
N ARG A 68 13.18 4.25 8.92
CA ARG A 68 14.62 4.16 8.69
C ARG A 68 15.33 3.72 9.97
N GLY A 69 16.19 2.71 9.86
CA GLY A 69 16.93 2.15 10.99
C GLY A 69 16.13 1.22 11.91
N ALA A 70 14.85 0.98 11.62
CA ALA A 70 14.08 -0.04 12.33
C ALA A 70 14.25 -1.42 11.68
N PRO A 71 14.15 -2.52 12.45
CA PRO A 71 14.10 -3.87 11.89
C PRO A 71 12.87 -4.03 10.99
N ASN A 72 13.01 -4.80 9.91
CA ASN A 72 11.92 -5.09 8.99
C ASN A 72 10.78 -5.83 9.72
N PRO A 73 9.59 -5.23 9.88
CA PRO A 73 8.46 -5.80 10.60
C PRO A 73 7.66 -6.78 9.73
N TRP A 74 8.01 -6.94 8.46
CA TRP A 74 7.24 -7.73 7.50
C TRP A 74 7.75 -9.17 7.40
N PRO A 75 6.87 -10.18 7.42
CA PRO A 75 7.26 -11.59 7.26
C PRO A 75 7.69 -11.95 5.83
N THR A 76 7.45 -11.06 4.87
CA THR A 76 7.72 -11.25 3.44
C THR A 76 8.23 -9.92 2.89
N PRO A 77 9.13 -9.92 1.88
CA PRO A 77 9.57 -8.69 1.23
C PRO A 77 8.37 -7.80 0.83
N PRO A 78 8.33 -6.55 1.29
CA PRO A 78 7.28 -5.63 0.91
C PRO A 78 7.61 -4.97 -0.43
N THR A 79 6.58 -4.72 -1.23
CA THR A 79 6.60 -3.73 -2.31
C THR A 79 5.91 -2.47 -1.79
N PHE A 80 6.63 -1.36 -1.76
CA PHE A 80 6.08 -0.05 -1.39
C PHE A 80 5.63 0.72 -2.62
N LEU A 81 4.42 1.26 -2.58
CA LEU A 81 3.83 2.07 -3.65
C LEU A 81 3.23 3.36 -3.11
N ARG A 82 3.30 4.42 -3.90
CA ARG A 82 2.67 5.72 -3.59
C ARG A 82 1.85 6.23 -4.77
N SER A 83 0.71 6.85 -4.48
CA SER A 83 -0.16 7.48 -5.49
C SER A 83 -0.95 8.62 -4.84
N GLY A 84 -0.56 9.87 -5.08
CA GLY A 84 -1.16 11.05 -4.44
C GLY A 84 -1.03 11.01 -2.91
N ASN A 85 -2.15 11.04 -2.19
CA ASN A 85 -2.23 10.93 -0.72
C ASN A 85 -2.30 9.46 -0.21
N LEU A 86 -1.98 8.48 -1.05
CA LEU A 86 -2.06 7.07 -0.72
C LEU A 86 -0.68 6.41 -0.74
N ALA A 87 -0.40 5.61 0.29
CA ALA A 87 0.65 4.59 0.28
C ALA A 87 0.05 3.20 0.32
N ALA A 88 0.70 2.25 -0.34
CA ALA A 88 0.35 0.84 -0.31
C ALA A 88 1.60 0.01 -0.05
N VAL A 89 1.46 -0.98 0.83
CA VAL A 89 2.49 -1.97 1.14
C VAL A 89 1.94 -3.34 0.78
N PHE A 90 2.52 -3.94 -0.26
CA PHE A 90 2.10 -5.24 -0.75
C PHE A 90 3.13 -6.30 -0.39
N LEU A 91 2.72 -7.28 0.41
CA LEU A 91 3.61 -8.34 0.88
C LEU A 91 3.58 -9.49 -0.14
N THR A 92 4.54 -9.48 -1.06
CA THR A 92 4.66 -10.48 -2.10
C THR A 92 6.12 -10.76 -2.41
N ASP A 93 6.43 -12.04 -2.61
CA ASP A 93 7.69 -12.52 -3.17
C ASP A 93 7.68 -12.51 -4.72
N ASN A 94 6.53 -12.23 -5.34
CA ASN A 94 6.36 -12.31 -6.78
C ASN A 94 6.47 -10.91 -7.43
N ALA A 95 7.60 -10.66 -8.09
CA ALA A 95 7.88 -9.40 -8.79
C ALA A 95 6.84 -9.05 -9.87
N THR A 96 6.31 -10.04 -10.60
CA THR A 96 5.26 -9.81 -11.61
C THR A 96 3.96 -9.33 -10.97
N GLN A 97 3.59 -9.85 -9.81
CA GLN A 97 2.40 -9.36 -9.10
C GLN A 97 2.61 -7.93 -8.56
N ALA A 98 3.80 -7.64 -8.04
CA ALA A 98 4.17 -6.31 -7.58
C ALA A 98 4.11 -5.27 -8.70
N GLU A 99 4.63 -5.61 -9.88
CA GLU A 99 4.59 -4.74 -11.06
C GLU A 99 3.16 -4.50 -11.55
N ARG A 100 2.33 -5.56 -11.64
CA ARG A 100 0.91 -5.42 -12.02
C ARG A 100 0.14 -4.56 -11.02
N LEU A 101 0.42 -4.69 -9.72
CA LEU A 101 -0.19 -3.85 -8.69
C LEU A 101 0.22 -2.39 -8.87
N THR A 102 1.50 -2.14 -9.17
CA THR A 102 2.03 -0.82 -9.47
C THR A 102 1.27 -0.20 -10.63
N LEU A 103 1.19 -0.92 -11.74
CA LEU A 103 0.46 -0.47 -12.92
C LEU A 103 -1.00 -0.18 -12.60
N ALA A 104 -1.71 -1.03 -11.85
CA ALA A 104 -3.10 -0.76 -11.51
C ALA A 104 -3.32 0.48 -10.62
N LEU A 105 -2.40 0.74 -9.69
CA LEU A 105 -2.47 1.89 -8.79
C LEU A 105 -2.07 3.20 -9.47
N THR A 106 -1.18 3.14 -10.47
CA THR A 106 -0.71 4.32 -11.22
C THR A 106 -1.54 4.58 -12.49
N ALA A 107 -1.95 3.55 -13.22
CA ALA A 107 -2.74 3.66 -14.46
C ALA A 107 -4.15 4.22 -14.24
N GLY A 108 -4.62 4.28 -13.00
CA GLY A 108 -5.87 4.94 -12.66
C GLY A 108 -5.79 6.47 -12.55
N ALA A 109 -4.69 7.10 -12.96
CA ALA A 109 -4.73 8.51 -13.38
C ALA A 109 -5.12 8.52 -14.87
N PRO A 110 -6.39 8.79 -15.23
CA PRO A 110 -6.71 9.04 -16.63
C PRO A 110 -5.85 10.21 -17.08
N GLN A 111 -4.98 9.96 -18.06
CA GLN A 111 -4.40 11.02 -18.86
C GLN A 111 -5.56 11.61 -19.65
N ARG A 112 -6.19 12.65 -19.10
CA ARG A 112 -7.09 13.51 -19.85
C ARG A 112 -6.29 14.66 -20.44
#